data_AF-A0A7G8UM94-F1
#
_entry.id   AF-A0A7G8UM94-F1
#
_cell.length_a   1.000
_cell.length_b   1.000
_cell.length_c   1.000
_cell.angle_alpha   90.00
_cell.angle_beta   90.00
_cell.angle_gamma   90.00
#
_symmetry.space_group_name_H-M   'P 1'
#
loop_
_entity.id
_entity.type
_entity.pdbx_description
1 polymer ?
#
loop_
_entity_poly.entity_id
_entity_poly.type
_entity_poly.pdbx_seq_one_letter_code
_entity_poly.pdbx_strand_id
1 'polypeptide(L)'
;MKYILITDLEGAAGVDSFRQTRTNDPVAKGPGMRQLALEVNVCCAGIRSMDPDAVIDAVDGHGTGGLHSEDLIGCRYISLIGTTVYRLLEEGSYDAMLFVGQHAMAGTVAAPLNHTYSSLDVMYYRINDTFVGEFGARALLAGSMGVPVIFLSGDDKAAAEASMFVPGIETAITKRGRGTELADHLSSEEACIAIRGGAARAVSRMSGIPPYTGIQAPYTLEVRYYRPIVDPFWTSHPDAVIVDERTARLTVSDLSLLPL
;
A
#
# COMPACT_ATOMS: atom_id res chain seq x y z
N MET A 1 -18.39 11.80 3.37
CA MET A 1 -17.41 11.12 4.25
C MET A 1 -16.00 11.52 3.84
N LYS A 2 -14.98 11.18 4.63
CA LYS A 2 -13.58 11.46 4.32
C LYS A 2 -12.80 10.16 4.11
N TYR A 3 -12.10 10.08 2.99
CA TYR A 3 -11.35 8.90 2.56
C TYR A 3 -9.87 9.23 2.41
N ILE A 4 -9.02 8.29 2.81
CA ILE A 4 -7.58 8.31 2.52
C ILE A 4 -7.27 7.22 1.51
N LEU A 5 -6.55 7.58 0.45
CA LEU A 5 -6.17 6.68 -0.62
C LEU A 5 -4.66 6.65 -0.72
N ILE A 6 -4.04 5.51 -0.41
CA ILE A 6 -2.60 5.32 -0.61
C ILE A 6 -2.37 4.84 -2.03
N THR A 7 -1.44 5.49 -2.73
CA THR A 7 -1.05 5.09 -4.07
C THR A 7 0.31 4.44 -4.05
N ASP A 8 0.50 3.46 -4.93
CA ASP A 8 1.82 2.95 -5.26
C ASP A 8 1.91 2.66 -6.76
N LEU A 9 3.13 2.66 -7.32
CA LEU A 9 3.34 2.61 -8.76
C LEU A 9 3.42 1.16 -9.27
N GLU A 10 4.01 0.29 -8.47
CA GLU A 10 4.36 -1.08 -8.81
C GLU A 10 3.15 -1.93 -9.20
N GLY A 11 1.94 -1.60 -8.75
CA GLY A 11 0.70 -2.33 -9.03
C GLY A 11 -0.17 -1.73 -10.15
N ALA A 12 0.19 -0.57 -10.70
CA ALA A 12 -0.55 0.03 -11.82
C ALA A 12 -0.52 -0.86 -13.07
N ALA A 13 -1.52 -0.74 -13.94
CA ALA A 13 -1.53 -1.40 -15.24
C ALA A 13 -0.35 -0.92 -16.11
N GLY A 14 0.25 -1.82 -16.90
CA GLY A 14 1.40 -1.49 -17.76
C GLY A 14 2.73 -1.26 -17.03
N VAL A 15 2.78 -1.45 -15.69
CA VAL A 15 4.00 -1.39 -14.89
C VAL A 15 4.36 -2.78 -14.41
N ASP A 16 5.53 -3.30 -14.77
CA ASP A 16 6.02 -4.58 -14.25
C ASP A 16 7.55 -4.66 -14.22
N SER A 17 8.26 -3.54 -14.37
CA SER A 17 9.72 -3.50 -14.21
C SER A 17 10.17 -2.47 -13.18
N PHE A 18 11.15 -2.85 -12.37
CA PHE A 18 11.85 -1.94 -11.46
C PHE A 18 12.59 -0.82 -12.22
N ARG A 19 12.84 -0.97 -13.53
CA ARG A 19 13.33 0.12 -14.38
C ARG A 19 12.31 1.25 -14.54
N GLN A 20 11.02 0.97 -14.38
CA GLN A 20 9.94 1.96 -14.42
C GLN A 20 9.75 2.60 -13.04
N THR A 21 9.92 1.85 -11.94
CA THR A 21 9.53 2.34 -10.60
C THR A 21 10.69 2.94 -9.79
N ARG A 22 11.88 2.33 -9.81
CA ARG A 22 13.04 2.80 -9.01
C ARG A 22 13.74 4.03 -9.58
N THR A 23 13.48 4.37 -10.84
CA THR A 23 14.16 5.45 -11.54
C THR A 23 13.52 6.81 -11.24
N ASN A 24 14.29 7.89 -11.42
CA ASN A 24 13.78 9.26 -11.48
C ASN A 24 13.75 9.79 -12.92
N ASP A 25 14.09 8.97 -13.92
CA ASP A 25 14.01 9.34 -15.33
C ASP A 25 12.55 9.49 -15.77
N PRO A 26 12.10 10.71 -16.14
CA PRO A 26 10.73 10.95 -16.55
C PRO A 26 10.30 10.14 -17.78
N VAL A 27 11.24 9.75 -18.66
CA VAL A 27 10.92 8.97 -19.86
C VAL A 27 10.52 7.55 -19.49
N ALA A 28 11.29 6.91 -18.60
CA ALA A 28 11.05 5.54 -18.18
C ALA A 28 9.86 5.43 -17.20
N LYS A 29 9.71 6.40 -16.29
CA LYS A 29 8.72 6.35 -15.21
C LYS A 29 7.40 7.05 -15.53
N GLY A 30 7.45 8.15 -16.28
CA GLY A 30 6.30 9.00 -16.58
C GLY A 30 5.08 8.28 -17.17
N PRO A 31 5.22 7.28 -18.06
CA PRO A 31 4.07 6.50 -18.53
C PRO A 31 3.32 5.79 -17.41
N GLY A 32 4.04 5.17 -16.47
CA GLY A 32 3.45 4.51 -15.30
C GLY A 32 2.81 5.52 -14.35
N MET A 33 3.45 6.66 -14.12
CA MET A 33 2.90 7.73 -13.27
C MET A 33 1.57 8.28 -13.80
N ARG A 34 1.49 8.53 -15.11
CA ARG A 34 0.24 8.96 -15.76
C ARG A 34 -0.84 7.90 -15.66
N GLN A 35 -0.47 6.63 -15.83
CA GLN A 35 -1.41 5.53 -15.69
C GLN A 35 -1.94 5.41 -14.25
N LEU A 36 -1.07 5.51 -13.24
CA LEU A 36 -1.47 5.54 -11.84
C LEU A 36 -2.42 6.70 -11.55
N ALA A 37 -2.14 7.90 -12.07
CA ALA A 37 -3.04 9.05 -11.91
C ALA A 37 -4.43 8.80 -12.52
N LEU A 38 -4.51 8.18 -13.71
CA LEU A 38 -5.80 7.78 -14.30
C LEU A 38 -6.56 6.82 -13.39
N GLU A 39 -5.88 5.81 -12.84
CA GLU A 39 -6.46 4.83 -11.92
C GLU A 39 -6.96 5.47 -10.62
N VAL A 40 -6.20 6.42 -10.05
CA VAL A 40 -6.62 7.20 -8.89
C VAL A 40 -7.85 8.05 -9.21
N ASN A 41 -7.85 8.76 -10.35
CA ASN A 41 -8.96 9.62 -10.75
C ASN A 41 -10.28 8.84 -10.90
N VAL A 42 -10.24 7.65 -11.51
CA VAL A 42 -11.44 6.83 -11.64
C VAL A 42 -11.83 6.13 -10.33
N CYS A 43 -10.88 5.86 -9.42
CA CYS A 43 -11.18 5.45 -8.05
C CYS A 43 -11.96 6.56 -7.32
N CYS A 44 -11.49 7.81 -7.38
CA CYS A 44 -12.19 8.98 -6.84
C CYS A 44 -13.60 9.13 -7.43
N ALA A 45 -13.76 8.93 -8.75
CA ALA A 45 -15.06 8.94 -9.40
C ALA A 45 -15.97 7.78 -8.95
N GLY A 46 -15.40 6.61 -8.67
CA GLY A 46 -16.10 5.46 -8.09
C GLY A 46 -16.63 5.74 -6.69
N ILE A 47 -15.78 6.29 -5.81
CA ILE A 47 -16.18 6.75 -4.48
C ILE A 47 -17.35 7.75 -4.59
N ARG A 48 -17.19 8.79 -5.41
CA ARG A 48 -18.21 9.85 -5.57
C ARG A 48 -19.51 9.40 -6.21
N SER A 49 -19.51 8.28 -6.91
CA SER A 49 -20.77 7.71 -7.41
C SER A 49 -21.67 7.20 -6.29
N MET A 50 -21.11 6.95 -5.09
CA MET A 50 -21.83 6.48 -3.91
C MET A 50 -21.84 7.47 -2.75
N ASP A 51 -20.83 8.33 -2.66
CA ASP A 51 -20.76 9.44 -1.73
C ASP A 51 -20.39 10.74 -2.48
N PRO A 52 -21.39 11.45 -3.06
CA PRO A 52 -21.14 12.62 -3.89
C PRO A 52 -20.31 13.73 -3.23
N ASP A 53 -20.41 13.84 -1.90
CA ASP A 53 -19.72 14.87 -1.09
C ASP A 53 -18.41 14.36 -0.47
N ALA A 54 -17.88 13.24 -0.97
CA ALA A 54 -16.64 12.66 -0.48
C ALA A 54 -15.45 13.63 -0.53
N VAL A 55 -14.81 13.83 0.62
CA VAL A 55 -13.49 14.45 0.75
C VAL A 55 -12.45 13.34 0.59
N ILE A 56 -11.51 13.50 -0.34
CA ILE A 56 -10.55 12.44 -0.69
C ILE A 56 -9.13 13.01 -0.64
N ASP A 57 -8.31 12.39 0.20
CA ASP A 57 -6.86 12.64 0.30
C ASP A 57 -6.11 11.50 -0.39
N ALA A 58 -5.38 11.81 -1.45
CA ALA A 58 -4.53 10.85 -2.18
C ALA A 58 -3.08 11.02 -1.72
N VAL A 59 -2.56 10.01 -1.04
CA VAL A 59 -1.20 9.98 -0.49
C VAL A 59 -0.29 9.24 -1.45
N ASP A 60 0.74 9.92 -1.93
CA ASP A 60 1.79 9.28 -2.73
C ASP A 60 2.69 8.43 -1.83
N GLY A 61 2.42 7.12 -1.82
CA GLY A 61 3.14 6.14 -1.03
C GLY A 61 4.42 5.63 -1.69
N HIS A 62 4.65 5.94 -2.96
CA HIS A 62 5.78 5.42 -3.70
C HIS A 62 7.05 6.22 -3.38
N GLY A 63 8.15 5.52 -3.04
CA GLY A 63 9.34 6.13 -2.42
C GLY A 63 9.97 7.30 -3.18
N THR A 64 10.03 7.25 -4.51
CA THR A 64 10.55 8.34 -5.35
C THR A 64 9.45 9.17 -6.04
N GLY A 65 8.21 9.08 -5.55
CA GLY A 65 7.00 9.70 -6.12
C GLY A 65 6.39 8.86 -7.24
N GLY A 66 5.13 8.46 -7.10
CA GLY A 66 4.43 7.56 -8.01
C GLY A 66 3.55 8.27 -9.03
N LEU A 67 3.27 9.56 -8.84
CA LEU A 67 2.43 10.38 -9.72
C LEU A 67 2.73 11.87 -9.57
N HIS A 68 2.16 12.70 -10.45
CA HIS A 68 2.24 14.16 -10.33
C HIS A 68 0.91 14.72 -9.81
N SER A 69 0.99 15.70 -8.91
CA SER A 69 -0.21 16.33 -8.33
C SER A 69 -1.11 17.00 -9.38
N GLU A 70 -0.53 17.48 -10.48
CA GLU A 70 -1.25 18.13 -11.59
C GLU A 70 -2.11 17.16 -12.42
N ASP A 71 -1.82 15.86 -12.36
CA ASP A 71 -2.59 14.82 -13.06
C ASP A 71 -3.81 14.35 -12.23
N LEU A 72 -3.94 14.79 -10.97
CA LEU A 72 -5.02 14.38 -10.08
C LEU A 72 -6.22 15.33 -10.14
N ILE A 73 -7.41 14.72 -10.16
CA ILE A 73 -8.69 15.41 -10.31
C ILE A 73 -9.60 15.06 -9.13
N GLY A 74 -10.04 16.09 -8.41
CA GLY A 74 -11.02 15.94 -7.34
C GLY A 74 -10.49 15.20 -6.12
N CYS A 75 -9.20 15.20 -5.85
CA CYS A 75 -8.65 14.80 -4.56
C CYS A 75 -7.52 15.76 -4.19
N ARG A 76 -7.18 15.79 -2.90
CA ARG A 76 -6.00 16.52 -2.43
C ARG A 76 -4.80 15.59 -2.47
N TYR A 77 -3.78 15.96 -3.24
CA TYR A 77 -2.49 15.28 -3.23
C TYR A 77 -1.75 15.52 -1.91
N ILE A 78 -1.19 14.46 -1.34
CA ILE A 78 -0.37 14.49 -0.12
C ILE A 78 0.93 13.76 -0.40
N SER A 79 2.05 14.46 -0.21
CA SER A 79 3.38 13.84 -0.15
C SER A 79 3.68 13.39 1.27
N LEU A 80 4.38 12.26 1.43
CA LEU A 80 4.89 11.80 2.72
C LEU A 80 6.16 12.55 3.18
N ILE A 81 6.65 13.54 2.44
CA ILE A 81 7.77 14.38 2.90
C ILE A 81 7.33 15.17 4.13
N GLY A 82 7.95 14.88 5.29
CA GLY A 82 7.69 15.58 6.55
C GLY A 82 6.45 15.09 7.30
N THR A 83 5.82 13.99 6.88
CA THR A 83 4.70 13.35 7.59
C THR A 83 4.77 11.82 7.45
N THR A 84 3.85 11.09 8.07
CA THR A 84 3.72 9.63 7.94
C THR A 84 2.26 9.24 7.76
N VAL A 85 2.01 8.03 7.27
CA VAL A 85 0.64 7.50 7.20
C VAL A 85 0.00 7.46 8.60
N TYR A 86 0.76 7.12 9.64
CA TYR A 86 0.31 7.19 11.03
C TYR A 86 -0.20 8.59 11.39
N ARG A 87 0.62 9.63 11.19
CA ARG A 87 0.27 11.03 11.50
C ARG A 87 -0.99 11.47 10.76
N LEU A 88 -1.08 11.11 9.47
CA LEU A 88 -2.25 11.42 8.66
C LEU A 88 -3.50 10.77 9.23
N LEU A 89 -3.46 9.47 9.58
CA LEU A 89 -4.60 8.76 10.14
C LEU A 89 -5.00 9.33 11.52
N GLU A 90 -4.03 9.65 12.37
CA GLU A 90 -4.23 10.20 13.71
C GLU A 90 -4.91 11.58 13.67
N GLU A 91 -4.49 12.47 12.77
CA GLU A 91 -5.00 13.84 12.66
C GLU A 91 -6.23 13.96 11.72
N GLY A 92 -6.39 12.98 10.84
CA GLY A 92 -7.21 13.12 9.65
C GLY A 92 -8.69 12.77 9.79
N SER A 93 -9.07 12.01 10.84
CA SER A 93 -10.44 11.51 11.07
C SER A 93 -11.07 10.92 9.79
N TYR A 94 -10.51 9.83 9.30
CA TYR A 94 -10.98 9.16 8.07
C TYR A 94 -12.06 8.12 8.36
N ASP A 95 -13.04 8.02 7.46
CA ASP A 95 -14.11 7.03 7.52
C ASP A 95 -13.68 5.68 6.89
N ALA A 96 -12.77 5.72 5.90
CA ALA A 96 -12.21 4.52 5.28
C ALA A 96 -10.88 4.81 4.54
N MET A 97 -10.11 3.74 4.34
CA MET A 97 -8.86 3.73 3.60
C MET A 97 -8.95 2.85 2.35
N LEU A 98 -8.28 3.27 1.28
CA LEU A 98 -8.19 2.56 0.01
C LEU A 98 -6.74 2.48 -0.48
N PHE A 99 -6.45 1.49 -1.31
CA PHE A 99 -5.16 1.34 -2.01
C PHE A 99 -5.36 1.35 -3.52
N VAL A 100 -4.52 2.08 -4.24
CA VAL A 100 -4.49 2.07 -5.71
C VAL A 100 -3.07 1.81 -6.21
N GLY A 101 -2.93 0.81 -7.08
CA GLY A 101 -1.63 0.42 -7.63
C GLY A 101 -0.72 -0.32 -6.65
N GLN A 102 -1.29 -1.04 -5.68
CA GLN A 102 -0.54 -1.81 -4.69
C GLN A 102 0.05 -3.10 -5.28
N HIS A 103 1.24 -3.49 -4.79
CA HIS A 103 1.87 -4.79 -5.08
C HIS A 103 1.86 -5.72 -3.86
N ALA A 104 2.14 -7.00 -4.08
CA ALA A 104 2.24 -8.00 -3.01
C ALA A 104 3.54 -7.86 -2.18
N MET A 105 3.50 -8.39 -0.95
CA MET A 105 4.61 -8.43 -0.01
C MET A 105 5.83 -9.19 -0.53
N ALA A 106 7.00 -8.91 0.06
CA ALA A 106 8.26 -9.55 -0.29
C ALA A 106 8.19 -11.07 -0.14
N GLY A 107 8.78 -11.79 -1.11
CA GLY A 107 8.81 -13.25 -1.12
C GLY A 107 7.55 -13.91 -1.70
N THR A 108 6.57 -13.12 -2.13
CA THR A 108 5.35 -13.66 -2.77
C THR A 108 5.67 -14.27 -4.13
N VAL A 109 5.36 -15.56 -4.28
CA VAL A 109 5.66 -16.33 -5.49
C VAL A 109 4.88 -15.78 -6.69
N ALA A 110 5.59 -15.56 -7.80
CA ALA A 110 5.03 -15.08 -9.06
C ALA A 110 4.28 -13.74 -8.97
N ALA A 111 4.56 -12.93 -7.94
CA ALA A 111 4.05 -11.57 -7.83
C ALA A 111 5.02 -10.57 -8.50
N PRO A 112 4.54 -9.71 -9.41
CA PRO A 112 5.37 -8.69 -10.03
C PRO A 112 5.76 -7.65 -9.00
N LEU A 113 7.02 -7.24 -9.06
CA LEU A 113 7.65 -6.21 -8.24
C LEU A 113 7.48 -6.40 -6.73
N ASN A 114 7.26 -7.64 -6.28
CA ASN A 114 7.02 -7.94 -4.88
C ASN A 114 8.19 -7.50 -4.00
N HIS A 115 7.86 -6.76 -2.95
CA HIS A 115 8.81 -6.32 -1.92
C HIS A 115 8.04 -5.80 -0.70
N THR A 116 8.76 -5.30 0.29
CA THR A 116 8.17 -4.67 1.47
C THR A 116 9.05 -3.51 1.89
N TYR A 117 8.55 -2.29 1.71
CA TYR A 117 9.24 -1.00 1.89
C TYR A 117 10.45 -0.82 0.96
N SER A 118 11.55 -1.51 1.21
CA SER A 118 12.75 -1.41 0.38
C SER A 118 12.89 -2.63 -0.52
N SER A 119 12.59 -2.44 -1.81
CA SER A 119 12.82 -3.47 -2.84
C SER A 119 14.30 -3.80 -3.07
N LEU A 120 15.22 -3.05 -2.47
CA LEU A 120 16.67 -3.24 -2.60
C LEU A 120 17.28 -4.07 -1.46
N ASP A 121 16.66 -4.07 -0.28
CA ASP A 121 17.36 -4.55 0.91
C ASP A 121 16.52 -5.36 1.89
N VAL A 122 15.19 -5.27 1.84
CA VAL A 122 14.32 -6.01 2.76
C VAL A 122 13.97 -7.36 2.16
N MET A 123 14.27 -8.43 2.90
CA MET A 123 13.86 -9.79 2.58
C MET A 123 12.43 -10.07 3.06
N TYR A 124 12.09 -9.69 4.29
CA TYR A 124 10.72 -9.76 4.80
C TYR A 124 10.51 -8.87 6.03
N TYR A 125 9.24 -8.55 6.30
CA TYR A 125 8.74 -8.06 7.59
C TYR A 125 7.80 -9.10 8.21
N ARG A 126 7.83 -9.22 9.54
CA ARG A 126 6.95 -10.12 10.30
C ARG A 126 6.51 -9.45 11.60
N ILE A 127 5.21 -9.40 11.86
CA ILE A 127 4.64 -8.88 13.12
C ILE A 127 3.92 -10.03 13.82
N ASN A 128 4.32 -10.36 15.06
CA ASN A 128 3.75 -11.47 15.85
C ASN A 128 3.60 -12.76 15.04
N ASP A 129 4.72 -13.19 14.46
CA ASP A 129 4.84 -14.36 13.60
C ASP A 129 4.09 -14.33 12.26
N THR A 130 3.37 -13.25 11.94
CA THR A 130 2.66 -13.07 10.67
C THR A 130 3.51 -12.26 9.70
N PHE A 131 3.85 -12.83 8.54
CA PHE A 131 4.49 -12.07 7.46
C PHE A 131 3.55 -10.97 6.98
N VAL A 132 4.07 -9.76 6.84
CA VAL A 132 3.29 -8.61 6.38
C VAL A 132 4.03 -7.91 5.25
N GLY A 133 3.28 -7.50 4.23
CA GLY A 133 3.70 -6.46 3.31
C GLY A 133 3.33 -5.08 3.80
N GLU A 134 3.54 -4.10 2.93
CA GLU A 134 3.11 -2.74 3.15
C GLU A 134 1.60 -2.61 3.32
N PHE A 135 0.82 -3.38 2.55
CA PHE A 135 -0.64 -3.43 2.72
C PHE A 135 -1.01 -3.92 4.12
N GLY A 136 -0.50 -5.09 4.54
CA GLY A 136 -0.82 -5.67 5.85
C GLY A 136 -0.44 -4.76 7.01
N ALA A 137 0.74 -4.14 6.95
CA ALA A 137 1.20 -3.20 7.96
C ALA A 137 0.30 -1.95 8.05
N ARG A 138 -0.02 -1.34 6.90
CA ARG A 138 -0.89 -0.14 6.86
C ARG A 138 -2.35 -0.46 7.20
N ALA A 139 -2.85 -1.63 6.85
CA ALA A 139 -4.19 -2.09 7.23
C ALA A 139 -4.29 -2.31 8.74
N LEU A 140 -3.24 -2.86 9.37
CA LEU A 140 -3.18 -2.99 10.82
C LEU A 140 -3.13 -1.62 11.50
N LEU A 141 -2.35 -0.70 10.94
CA LEU A 141 -2.25 0.68 11.43
C LEU A 141 -3.61 1.38 11.39
N ALA A 142 -4.26 1.42 10.23
CA ALA A 142 -5.59 1.98 10.06
C ALA A 142 -6.61 1.31 10.99
N GLY A 143 -6.55 -0.03 11.09
CA GLY A 143 -7.43 -0.82 11.94
C GLY A 143 -7.32 -0.49 13.43
N SER A 144 -6.10 -0.25 13.91
CA SER A 144 -5.85 0.19 15.30
C SER A 144 -6.48 1.53 15.66
N MET A 145 -6.78 2.37 14.65
CA MET A 145 -7.47 3.65 14.77
C MET A 145 -8.96 3.56 14.40
N GLY A 146 -9.48 2.35 14.18
CA GLY A 146 -10.88 2.13 13.80
C GLY A 146 -11.21 2.46 12.34
N VAL A 147 -10.20 2.69 11.49
CA VAL A 147 -10.39 3.00 10.06
C VAL A 147 -10.35 1.70 9.24
N PRO A 148 -11.46 1.31 8.58
CA PRO A 148 -11.48 0.12 7.74
C PRO A 148 -10.75 0.36 6.41
N VAL A 149 -9.99 -0.64 5.95
CA VAL A 149 -9.46 -0.67 4.58
C VAL A 149 -10.45 -1.39 3.69
N ILE A 150 -11.09 -0.68 2.77
CA ILE A 150 -12.28 -1.18 2.06
C ILE A 150 -11.99 -1.62 0.63
N PHE A 151 -10.85 -1.19 0.07
CA PHE A 151 -10.53 -1.42 -1.33
C PHE A 151 -9.03 -1.53 -1.59
N LEU A 152 -8.66 -2.36 -2.56
CA LEU A 152 -7.33 -2.40 -3.15
C LEU A 152 -7.40 -2.60 -4.67
N SER A 153 -6.65 -1.81 -5.44
CA SER A 153 -6.28 -2.17 -6.80
C SER A 153 -4.79 -2.49 -6.92
N GLY A 154 -4.46 -3.44 -7.80
CA GLY A 154 -3.10 -3.96 -7.93
C GLY A 154 -3.04 -5.25 -8.73
N ASP A 155 -1.97 -6.02 -8.56
CA ASP A 155 -1.88 -7.36 -9.14
C ASP A 155 -2.72 -8.40 -8.39
N ASP A 156 -2.92 -9.57 -8.99
CA ASP A 156 -3.75 -10.63 -8.41
C ASP A 156 -3.21 -11.21 -7.09
N LYS A 157 -1.91 -11.09 -6.80
CA LYS A 157 -1.31 -11.55 -5.54
C LYS A 157 -1.45 -10.48 -4.47
N ALA A 158 -1.36 -9.19 -4.81
CA ALA A 158 -1.73 -8.11 -3.89
C ALA A 158 -3.21 -8.21 -3.48
N ALA A 159 -4.10 -8.52 -4.42
CA ALA A 159 -5.53 -8.76 -4.12
C ALA A 159 -5.75 -9.97 -3.19
N ALA A 160 -4.99 -11.06 -3.42
CA ALA A 160 -5.03 -12.23 -2.55
C ALA A 160 -4.50 -11.90 -1.14
N GLU A 161 -3.38 -11.19 -1.03
CA GLU A 161 -2.84 -10.67 0.23
C GLU A 161 -3.89 -9.83 0.97
N ALA A 162 -4.52 -8.90 0.27
CA ALA A 162 -5.51 -8.03 0.86
C ALA A 162 -6.67 -8.81 1.48
N SER A 163 -7.14 -9.83 0.76
CA SER A 163 -8.23 -10.70 1.19
C SER A 163 -7.85 -11.60 2.38
N MET A 164 -6.56 -11.92 2.56
CA MET A 164 -6.09 -12.67 3.73
C MET A 164 -6.17 -11.85 5.01
N PHE A 165 -5.81 -10.56 4.94
CA PHE A 165 -5.85 -9.67 6.11
C PHE A 165 -7.23 -9.07 6.38
N VAL A 166 -7.96 -8.68 5.33
CA VAL A 166 -9.26 -8.04 5.43
C VAL A 166 -10.31 -8.89 4.71
N PRO A 167 -10.91 -9.89 5.39
CA PRO A 167 -11.98 -10.67 4.81
C PRO A 167 -13.14 -9.79 4.35
N GLY A 168 -13.50 -9.86 3.07
CA GLY A 168 -14.57 -9.07 2.47
C GLY A 168 -14.15 -7.74 1.85
N ILE A 169 -12.85 -7.42 1.83
CA ILE A 169 -12.33 -6.27 1.07
C ILE A 169 -12.67 -6.38 -0.41
N GLU A 170 -12.97 -5.25 -1.04
CA GLU A 170 -13.11 -5.19 -2.49
C GLU A 170 -11.76 -5.08 -3.18
N THR A 171 -11.58 -5.81 -4.27
CA THR A 171 -10.34 -5.77 -5.05
C THR A 171 -10.59 -5.54 -6.53
N ALA A 172 -9.70 -4.77 -7.18
CA ALA A 172 -9.64 -4.65 -8.64
C ALA A 172 -8.26 -5.08 -9.14
N ILE A 173 -8.22 -6.21 -9.85
CA ILE A 173 -6.99 -6.76 -10.42
C ILE A 173 -6.69 -6.04 -11.73
N THR A 174 -5.58 -5.29 -11.80
CA THR A 174 -5.12 -4.56 -12.99
C THR A 174 -4.22 -5.41 -13.89
N LYS A 175 -3.62 -6.46 -13.32
CA LYS A 175 -2.71 -7.38 -14.01
C LYS A 175 -2.57 -8.70 -13.26
N ARG A 176 -2.13 -9.75 -13.97
CA ARG A 176 -1.87 -11.07 -13.40
C ARG A 176 -0.38 -11.36 -13.40
N GLY A 177 0.17 -11.57 -12.21
CA GLY A 177 1.57 -11.90 -12.01
C GLY A 177 1.99 -13.22 -12.62
N ARG A 178 3.11 -13.20 -13.36
CA ARG A 178 3.76 -14.37 -13.97
C ARG A 178 5.22 -14.55 -13.51
N GLY A 179 5.78 -13.53 -12.85
CA GLY A 179 7.13 -13.50 -12.31
C GLY A 179 7.44 -12.12 -11.71
N THR A 180 8.65 -11.94 -11.19
CA THR A 180 9.04 -10.70 -10.49
C THR A 180 9.00 -9.46 -11.38
N GLU A 181 9.35 -9.57 -12.67
CA GLU A 181 9.23 -8.46 -13.62
C GLU A 181 8.44 -8.88 -14.87
N LEU A 182 7.30 -9.56 -14.64
CA LEU A 182 6.48 -10.10 -15.71
C LEU A 182 5.01 -10.24 -15.28
N ALA A 183 4.10 -9.61 -16.01
CA ALA A 183 2.66 -9.76 -15.80
C ALA A 183 1.86 -9.72 -17.11
N ASP A 184 0.68 -10.34 -17.08
CA ASP A 184 -0.35 -10.16 -18.10
C ASP A 184 -1.26 -8.99 -17.67
N HIS A 185 -1.20 -7.87 -18.39
CA HIS A 185 -1.88 -6.62 -18.01
C HIS A 185 -3.27 -6.52 -18.62
N LEU A 186 -4.19 -5.90 -17.88
CA LEU A 186 -5.36 -5.27 -18.50
C LEU A 186 -4.90 -4.07 -19.33
N SER A 187 -5.71 -3.67 -20.31
CA SER A 187 -5.55 -2.36 -20.93
C SER A 187 -5.81 -1.25 -19.92
N SER A 188 -5.30 -0.05 -20.19
CA SER A 188 -5.54 1.15 -19.37
C SER A 188 -7.05 1.39 -19.12
N GLU A 189 -7.87 1.24 -20.16
CA GLU A 189 -9.32 1.41 -20.08
C GLU A 189 -9.99 0.34 -19.21
N GLU A 190 -9.65 -0.93 -19.40
CA GLU A 190 -10.19 -2.04 -18.59
C GLU A 190 -9.81 -1.91 -17.12
N ALA A 191 -8.55 -1.56 -16.82
CA ALA A 191 -8.10 -1.29 -15.46
C ALA A 191 -8.90 -0.15 -14.82
N CYS A 192 -9.11 0.95 -15.56
CA CYS A 192 -9.88 2.08 -15.08
C CYS A 192 -11.36 1.72 -14.80
N ILE A 193 -11.99 0.93 -15.69
CA ILE A 193 -13.36 0.43 -15.51
C ILE A 193 -13.45 -0.44 -14.25
N ALA A 194 -12.51 -1.38 -14.09
CA ALA A 194 -12.46 -2.29 -12.96
C ALA A 194 -12.31 -1.54 -11.62
N ILE A 195 -11.40 -0.57 -11.57
CA ILE A 195 -11.14 0.24 -10.37
C ILE A 195 -12.34 1.11 -10.02
N ARG A 196 -12.93 1.82 -11.00
CA ARG A 196 -14.12 2.64 -10.75
C ARG A 196 -15.27 1.82 -10.16
N GLY A 197 -15.55 0.66 -10.75
CA GLY A 197 -16.60 -0.24 -10.28
C GLY A 197 -16.28 -0.84 -8.91
N GLY A 198 -15.01 -1.21 -8.68
CA GLY A 198 -14.53 -1.73 -7.40
C GLY A 198 -14.65 -0.74 -6.26
N ALA A 199 -14.21 0.50 -6.47
CA ALA A 199 -14.32 1.57 -5.49
C ALA A 199 -15.79 1.88 -5.14
N ALA A 200 -16.68 1.93 -6.13
CA ALA A 200 -18.12 2.12 -5.87
C ALA A 200 -18.71 0.97 -5.03
N ARG A 201 -18.36 -0.28 -5.35
CA ARG A 201 -18.77 -1.45 -4.56
C ARG A 201 -18.19 -1.48 -3.16
N ALA A 202 -16.97 -0.96 -2.98
CA ALA A 202 -16.31 -0.87 -1.68
C ALA A 202 -17.07 0.10 -0.77
N VAL A 203 -17.37 1.31 -1.28
CA VAL A 203 -18.13 2.32 -0.52
C VAL A 203 -19.53 1.82 -0.20
N SER A 204 -20.24 1.16 -1.13
CA SER A 204 -21.59 0.67 -0.86
C SER A 204 -21.65 -0.45 0.19
N ARG A 205 -20.56 -1.18 0.40
CA ARG A 205 -20.45 -2.30 1.36
C ARG A 205 -19.58 -2.00 2.58
N MET A 206 -19.05 -0.78 2.70
CA MET A 206 -18.03 -0.46 3.71
C MET A 206 -18.49 -0.76 5.15
N SER A 207 -19.79 -0.64 5.44
CA SER A 207 -20.35 -0.95 6.76
C SER A 207 -20.23 -2.42 7.16
N GLY A 208 -20.01 -3.32 6.20
CA GLY A 208 -19.77 -4.75 6.40
C GLY A 208 -18.29 -5.14 6.42
N ILE A 209 -17.36 -4.20 6.23
CA ILE A 209 -15.91 -4.45 6.22
C ILE A 209 -15.32 -3.89 7.51
N PRO A 210 -15.04 -4.74 8.52
CA PRO A 210 -14.52 -4.26 9.80
C PRO A 210 -13.04 -3.82 9.67
N PRO A 211 -12.58 -2.88 10.52
CA PRO A 211 -11.17 -2.54 10.60
C PRO A 211 -10.30 -3.75 10.99
N TYR A 212 -9.13 -3.89 10.37
CA TYR A 212 -8.25 -5.04 10.62
C TYR A 212 -7.48 -4.90 11.93
N THR A 213 -7.82 -5.74 12.90
CA THR A 213 -7.17 -5.81 14.22
C THR A 213 -6.67 -7.23 14.52
N GLY A 214 -6.36 -8.02 13.49
CA GLY A 214 -6.00 -9.43 13.65
C GLY A 214 -4.69 -9.68 14.41
N ILE A 215 -3.82 -8.68 14.51
CA ILE A 215 -2.58 -8.72 15.29
C ILE A 215 -2.75 -7.81 16.50
N GLN A 216 -2.46 -8.33 17.69
CA GLN A 216 -2.69 -7.64 18.98
C GLN A 216 -1.38 -7.33 19.69
N ALA A 217 -1.38 -6.29 20.52
CA ALA A 217 -0.23 -5.95 21.34
C ALA A 217 0.12 -7.07 22.36
N PRO A 218 1.41 -7.21 22.76
CA PRO A 218 2.56 -6.47 22.26
C PRO A 218 2.89 -6.82 20.81
N TYR A 219 3.35 -5.83 20.04
CA TYR A 219 3.75 -5.98 18.66
C TYR A 219 5.25 -6.23 18.58
N THR A 220 5.61 -7.44 18.19
CA THR A 220 6.99 -7.82 17.87
C THR A 220 7.20 -7.73 16.37
N LEU A 221 7.82 -6.65 15.90
CA LEU A 221 8.31 -6.54 14.53
C LEU A 221 9.66 -7.24 14.43
N GLU A 222 9.77 -8.16 13.48
CA GLU A 222 11.01 -8.73 13.00
C GLU A 222 11.22 -8.34 11.55
N VAL A 223 12.40 -7.80 11.24
CA VAL A 223 12.81 -7.45 9.89
C VAL A 223 14.06 -8.22 9.54
N ARG A 224 14.06 -8.86 8.36
CA ARG A 224 15.24 -9.48 7.79
C ARG A 224 15.65 -8.76 6.52
N TYR A 225 16.95 -8.48 6.40
CA TYR A 225 17.57 -7.84 5.25
C TYR A 225 18.36 -8.84 4.39
N TYR A 226 18.58 -8.50 3.13
CA TYR A 226 19.47 -9.27 2.25
C TYR A 226 20.95 -9.07 2.63
N ARG A 227 21.30 -7.87 3.08
CA ARG A 227 22.65 -7.46 3.50
C ARG A 227 22.70 -7.24 5.02
N PRO A 228 23.90 -7.21 5.61
CA PRO A 228 24.04 -6.94 7.03
C PRO A 228 23.37 -5.62 7.44
N ILE A 229 22.77 -5.59 8.63
CA ILE A 229 22.06 -4.43 9.15
C ILE A 229 23.04 -3.28 9.37
N VAL A 230 22.79 -2.17 8.68
CA VAL A 230 23.50 -0.89 8.85
C VAL A 230 22.54 0.27 9.12
N ASP A 231 21.24 0.00 9.18
CA ASP A 231 20.21 1.01 9.42
C ASP A 231 20.35 1.59 10.84
N PRO A 232 20.57 2.92 10.98
CA PRO A 232 20.73 3.57 12.27
C PRO A 232 19.55 3.40 13.22
N PHE A 233 18.33 3.17 12.70
CA PHE A 233 17.17 2.85 13.51
C PHE A 233 17.49 1.63 14.38
N TRP A 234 17.88 0.51 13.77
CA TRP A 234 18.14 -0.73 14.51
C TRP A 234 19.39 -0.66 15.39
N THR A 235 20.47 -0.02 14.91
CA THR A 235 21.74 -0.01 15.66
C THR A 235 21.75 0.94 16.85
N SER A 236 20.79 1.89 16.91
CA SER A 236 20.75 2.93 17.94
C SER A 236 19.50 2.88 18.82
N HIS A 237 18.49 2.08 18.45
CA HIS A 237 17.25 1.98 19.21
C HIS A 237 17.48 1.17 20.51
N PRO A 238 17.11 1.72 21.69
CA PRO A 238 17.47 1.12 22.99
C PRO A 238 16.87 -0.27 23.20
N ASP A 239 15.68 -0.51 22.65
CA ASP A 239 14.94 -1.77 22.80
C ASP A 239 15.06 -2.71 21.58
N ALA A 240 15.88 -2.35 20.58
CA ALA A 240 16.10 -3.22 19.43
C ALA A 240 17.03 -4.39 19.77
N VAL A 241 16.66 -5.58 19.29
CA VAL A 241 17.45 -6.81 19.42
C VAL A 241 17.97 -7.20 18.04
N ILE A 242 19.30 -7.21 17.87
CA ILE A 242 19.94 -7.79 16.69
C ILE A 242 20.04 -9.31 16.91
N VAL A 243 19.21 -10.07 16.18
CA VAL A 243 19.10 -11.54 16.31
C VAL A 243 20.26 -12.23 15.61
N ASP A 244 20.59 -11.77 14.41
CA ASP A 244 21.76 -12.15 13.63
C ASP A 244 22.23 -10.93 12.80
N GLU A 245 23.28 -11.07 11.98
CA GLU A 245 23.83 -9.94 11.21
C GLU A 245 22.84 -9.31 10.23
N ARG A 246 21.71 -9.97 9.92
CA ARG A 246 20.70 -9.54 8.94
C ARG A 246 19.30 -9.36 9.53
N THR A 247 19.08 -9.72 10.79
CA THR A 247 17.75 -9.78 11.40
C THR A 247 17.69 -8.96 12.67
N ALA A 248 16.78 -8.00 12.70
CA ALA A 248 16.50 -7.18 13.88
C ALA A 248 15.07 -7.39 14.34
N ARG A 249 14.85 -7.18 15.64
CA ARG A 249 13.54 -7.29 16.27
C ARG A 249 13.31 -6.13 17.22
N LEU A 250 12.09 -5.61 17.24
CA LEU A 250 11.64 -4.62 18.22
C LEU A 250 10.26 -5.05 18.73
N THR A 251 10.06 -4.99 20.05
CA THR A 251 8.77 -5.29 20.67
C THR A 251 8.24 -4.08 21.40
N VAL A 252 7.02 -3.65 21.08
CA VAL A 252 6.39 -2.44 21.63
C VAL A 252 4.93 -2.72 21.98
N SER A 253 4.37 -1.96 22.91
CA SER A 253 2.93 -2.02 23.24
C SER A 253 2.07 -1.19 22.29
N ASP A 254 2.66 -0.17 21.66
CA ASP A 254 2.00 0.74 20.73
C ASP A 254 2.58 0.56 19.33
N LEU A 255 1.70 0.26 18.38
CA LEU A 255 2.03 0.03 16.97
C LEU A 255 2.70 1.26 16.32
N SER A 256 2.39 2.47 16.81
CA SER A 256 2.97 3.73 16.33
C SER A 256 4.49 3.83 16.49
N LEU A 257 5.06 3.02 17.38
CA LEU A 257 6.48 3.01 17.70
C LEU A 257 7.29 2.08 16.78
N LEU A 258 6.62 1.31 15.92
CA LEU A 258 7.28 0.49 14.92
C LEU A 258 7.63 1.31 13.67
N PRO A 259 8.75 1.02 12.98
CA PRO A 259 9.15 1.67 11.74
C PRO A 259 8.34 1.11 10.54
N LEU A 260 7.03 1.36 10.56
CA LEU A 260 6.06 0.92 9.54
C LEU A 260 5.60 2.07 8.63
#